data_AF-A0AAW9QRX2-F1
#
_entry.id   AF-A0AAW9QRX2-F1
#
_cell.length_a   1.000
_cell.length_b   1.000
_cell.length_c   1.000
_cell.angle_alpha   90.00
_cell.angle_beta   90.00
_cell.angle_gamma   90.00
#
_symmetry.space_group_name_H-M   'P 1'
#
loop_
_entity.id
_entity.type
_entity.pdbx_description
1 polymer ?
#
loop_
_entity_poly.entity_id
_entity_poly.type
_entity_poly.pdbx_seq_one_letter_code
_entity_poly.pdbx_strand_id
1 'polypeptide(L)'
;MKSILLATMLTLFLALSSPVFADGSFANPDSPPLSIGQRVVWNYQPRSNSGEVRKVPAEVVKLGGKQIQIKVRQKNGEFVTRWVNESKLEILGGQK
;
A
#
# COMPACT_ATOMS: atom_id res chain seq x y z
N MET A 1 -26.34 9.09 -41.90
CA MET A 1 -26.23 9.92 -40.67
C MET A 1 -26.41 9.07 -39.40
N LYS A 2 -25.69 7.94 -39.25
CA LYS A 2 -25.77 7.07 -38.07
C LYS A 2 -24.40 6.75 -37.46
N SER A 3 -23.34 6.91 -38.27
CA SER A 3 -21.93 6.72 -37.89
C SER A 3 -21.33 7.88 -37.09
N ILE A 4 -21.84 9.11 -37.28
CA ILE A 4 -21.35 10.30 -36.56
C ILE A 4 -21.70 10.23 -35.07
N LEU A 5 -22.92 9.78 -34.73
CA LEU A 5 -23.38 9.63 -33.34
C LEU A 5 -22.55 8.62 -32.54
N LEU A 6 -22.14 7.50 -33.15
CA LEU A 6 -21.26 6.53 -32.47
C LEU A 6 -19.86 7.10 -32.22
N ALA A 7 -19.31 7.85 -33.18
CA ALA A 7 -17.99 8.46 -33.05
C ALA A 7 -17.94 9.51 -31.94
N THR A 8 -19.02 10.28 -31.74
CA THR A 8 -19.09 11.32 -30.70
C THR A 8 -19.28 10.73 -29.31
N MET A 9 -19.94 9.58 -29.18
CA MET A 9 -20.11 8.93 -27.87
C MET A 9 -18.81 8.26 -27.38
N LEU A 10 -18.00 7.73 -28.32
CA LEU A 10 -16.75 7.05 -28.00
C LEU A 10 -15.66 8.00 -27.48
N THR A 11 -15.60 9.24 -27.96
CA THR A 11 -14.64 10.25 -27.47
C THR A 11 -14.97 10.76 -26.06
N LEU A 12 -16.25 10.73 -25.66
CA LEU A 12 -16.67 11.21 -24.34
C LEU A 12 -16.26 10.26 -23.20
N PHE A 13 -16.27 8.93 -23.44
CA PHE A 13 -15.78 7.95 -22.46
C PHE A 13 -14.26 7.95 -22.32
N LEU A 14 -13.52 8.32 -23.37
CA LEU A 14 -12.06 8.34 -23.35
C LEU A 14 -11.49 9.54 -22.57
N ALA A 15 -12.23 10.64 -22.47
CA ALA A 15 -11.84 11.82 -21.72
C ALA A 15 -12.02 11.68 -20.18
N LEU A 16 -12.73 10.64 -19.73
CA LEU A 16 -12.98 10.37 -18.30
C LEU A 16 -11.99 9.36 -17.69
N SER A 17 -11.14 8.72 -18.51
CA SER A 17 -10.10 7.82 -17.99
C SER A 17 -8.84 8.62 -17.63
N SER A 18 -8.96 9.52 -16.66
CA SER A 18 -7.79 10.06 -15.97
C SER A 18 -7.21 8.94 -15.09
N PRO A 19 -5.95 8.50 -15.28
CA PRO A 19 -5.29 7.65 -14.29
C PRO A 19 -5.01 8.49 -13.03
N VAL A 20 -5.97 8.56 -12.11
CA VAL A 20 -5.71 9.05 -10.75
C VAL A 20 -4.99 7.92 -9.99
N PHE A 21 -3.67 7.89 -10.13
CA PHE A 21 -2.78 7.26 -9.15
C PHE A 21 -1.53 8.12 -8.98
N ALA A 22 -1.72 9.37 -8.57
CA ALA A 22 -0.68 10.13 -7.90
C ALA A 22 -0.53 9.61 -6.46
N ASP A 23 -0.09 8.36 -6.33
CA ASP A 23 0.31 7.77 -5.05
C ASP A 23 1.73 8.26 -4.76
N GLY A 24 1.79 9.45 -4.15
CA GLY A 24 3.01 10.07 -3.64
C GLY A 24 3.50 9.38 -2.37
N SER A 25 3.89 8.12 -2.48
CA SER A 25 4.74 7.48 -1.48
C SER A 25 6.17 7.61 -1.95
N PHE A 26 6.90 8.56 -1.37
CA PHE A 26 8.35 8.59 -1.46
C PHE A 26 8.86 7.33 -0.77
N ALA A 27 9.36 6.37 -1.55
CA ALA A 27 10.18 5.30 -1.01
C ALA A 27 11.35 5.97 -0.27
N ASN A 28 11.49 5.68 1.01
CA ASN A 28 12.48 6.34 1.85
C ASN A 28 13.86 5.73 1.51
N PRO A 29 14.77 6.47 0.84
CA PRO A 29 15.99 5.90 0.25
C PRO A 29 16.99 5.37 1.29
N ASP A 30 16.82 5.76 2.55
CA ASP A 30 17.68 5.37 3.67
C ASP A 30 17.21 4.08 4.39
N SER A 31 16.11 3.47 3.93
CA SER A 31 15.59 2.24 4.55
C SER A 31 16.35 1.03 4.01
N PRO A 32 16.87 0.12 4.87
CA PRO A 32 17.46 -1.11 4.37
C PRO A 32 16.40 -1.91 3.60
N PRO A 33 16.78 -2.58 2.49
CA PRO A 33 15.82 -3.23 1.61
C PRO A 33 15.06 -4.32 2.37
N LEU A 34 13.73 -4.27 2.31
CA LEU A 34 12.88 -5.31 2.88
C LEU A 34 12.99 -6.62 2.10
N SER A 35 13.00 -7.72 2.83
CA SER A 35 13.05 -9.08 2.28
C SER A 35 11.78 -9.87 2.63
N ILE A 36 11.41 -10.82 1.77
CA ILE A 36 10.29 -11.74 2.04
C ILE A 36 10.65 -12.63 3.24
N GLY A 37 9.70 -12.85 4.16
CA GLY A 37 9.89 -13.57 5.42
C GLY A 37 10.44 -12.70 6.56
N GLN A 38 10.76 -11.43 6.30
CA GLN A 38 11.28 -10.52 7.32
C GLN A 38 10.19 -10.11 8.32
N ARG A 39 10.53 -10.16 9.61
CA ARG A 39 9.69 -9.64 10.69
C ARG A 39 9.80 -8.12 10.76
N VAL A 40 8.65 -7.46 10.73
CA VAL A 40 8.52 -6.01 10.74
C VAL A 40 7.46 -5.59 11.75
N VAL A 41 7.45 -4.31 12.10
CA VAL A 41 6.38 -3.69 12.86
C VAL A 41 5.59 -2.78 11.94
N TRP A 42 4.29 -3.02 11.84
CA TRP A 42 3.38 -2.16 11.12
C TRP A 42 2.82 -1.08 12.05
N ASN A 43 3.07 0.19 11.71
CA ASN A 43 2.50 1.35 12.35
C ASN A 43 1.08 1.61 11.82
N TYR A 44 0.10 0.98 12.46
CA TYR A 44 -1.31 1.06 12.10
C TYR A 44 -1.98 2.26 12.77
N GLN A 45 -2.58 3.13 11.97
CA GLN A 45 -3.38 4.26 12.44
C GLN A 45 -4.84 4.01 12.06
N PRO A 46 -5.76 3.82 13.04
CA PRO A 46 -7.16 3.49 12.74
C PRO A 46 -7.92 4.58 12.00
N ARG A 47 -7.56 5.85 12.23
CA ARG A 47 -8.12 7.01 11.52
C ARG A 47 -7.00 7.96 11.15
N SER A 48 -7.10 8.61 9.99
CA SER A 48 -6.10 9.57 9.54
C SER A 48 -5.89 10.77 10.48
N ASN A 49 -6.86 11.05 11.37
CA ASN A 49 -6.82 12.15 12.34
C ASN A 49 -6.61 11.68 13.79
N SER A 50 -6.43 10.38 14.05
CA SER A 50 -6.18 9.90 15.41
C SER A 50 -4.69 10.00 15.72
N GLY A 51 -4.29 10.68 16.79
CA GLY A 51 -2.90 10.67 17.28
C GLY A 51 -2.40 9.29 17.73
N GLU A 52 -3.30 8.30 17.80
CA GLU A 52 -2.96 6.93 18.19
C GLU A 52 -2.37 6.13 17.02
N VAL A 53 -1.08 5.81 17.12
CA VAL A 53 -0.40 4.86 16.25
C VAL A 53 -0.20 3.56 17.02
N ARG A 54 -0.74 2.45 16.48
CA ARG A 54 -0.60 1.12 17.04
C ARG A 54 0.52 0.37 16.35
N LYS A 55 1.44 -0.18 17.12
CA LYS A 55 2.51 -1.06 16.63
C LYS A 55 2.01 -2.48 16.53
N VAL A 56 1.99 -3.04 15.32
CA VAL A 56 1.47 -4.37 15.06
C VAL A 56 2.57 -5.26 14.47
N PRO A 57 2.99 -6.35 15.13
CA PRO A 57 3.99 -7.25 14.57
C PRO A 57 3.44 -7.95 13.32
N ALA A 58 4.26 -7.99 12.28
CA ALA A 58 3.91 -8.56 11.00
C ALA A 58 5.11 -9.22 10.31
N GLU A 59 4.83 -9.97 9.25
CA GLU A 59 5.84 -10.61 8.41
C GLU A 59 5.63 -10.21 6.95
N VAL A 60 6.70 -9.87 6.25
CA VAL A 60 6.65 -9.55 4.82
C VAL A 60 6.38 -10.82 4.02
N VAL A 61 5.28 -10.84 3.26
CA VAL A 61 4.90 -11.96 2.40
C VAL A 61 5.30 -11.69 0.95
N LYS A 62 5.19 -10.44 0.51
CA LYS A 62 5.44 -10.08 -0.88
C LYS A 62 5.88 -8.62 -0.98
N LEU A 63 6.89 -8.37 -1.81
CA LEU A 63 7.32 -7.03 -2.17
C LEU A 63 6.54 -6.57 -3.42
N GLY A 64 5.99 -5.37 -3.36
CA GLY A 64 5.40 -4.68 -4.51
C GLY A 64 6.09 -3.32 -4.69
N GLY A 65 5.91 -2.69 -5.87
CA GLY A 65 6.68 -1.50 -6.22
C GLY A 65 6.46 -0.29 -5.31
N LYS A 66 5.24 -0.08 -4.79
CA LYS A 66 4.91 1.00 -3.84
C LYS A 66 4.35 0.51 -2.50
N GLN A 67 3.88 -0.74 -2.49
CA GLN A 67 3.22 -1.35 -1.36
C GLN A 67 3.81 -2.72 -1.11
N ILE A 68 3.89 -3.10 0.16
CA ILE A 68 4.39 -4.38 0.62
C ILE A 68 3.22 -5.15 1.21
N GLN A 69 3.10 -6.42 0.86
CA GLN A 69 2.11 -7.30 1.44
C GLN A 69 2.68 -7.88 2.74
N ILE A 70 1.98 -7.65 3.85
CA ILE A 70 2.33 -8.17 5.16
C ILE A 70 1.29 -9.17 5.65
N LYS A 71 1.72 -10.12 6.47
CA LYS A 71 0.88 -11.06 7.22
C LYS A 71 0.83 -10.61 8.68
N VAL A 72 -0.38 -10.43 9.19
CA VAL A 72 -0.65 -9.94 10.55
C VAL A 72 -1.50 -10.95 11.30
N ARG A 73 -1.22 -11.14 12.59
CA ARG A 73 -2.04 -11.97 13.47
C ARG A 73 -3.20 -11.14 14.04
N GLN A 74 -4.42 -11.62 13.86
CA GLN A 74 -5.62 -11.07 14.47
C GLN A 74 -5.79 -11.56 15.92
N LYS A 75 -6.70 -10.90 16.65
CA LYS A 75 -7.00 -11.23 18.05
C LYS A 75 -7.53 -12.66 18.23
N ASN A 76 -8.24 -13.19 17.23
CA ASN A 76 -8.74 -14.56 17.20
C ASN A 76 -7.65 -15.60 16.85
N GLY A 77 -6.39 -15.17 16.66
CA GLY A 77 -5.27 -16.03 16.31
C GLY A 77 -5.11 -16.29 14.82
N GLU A 78 -6.08 -15.91 13.99
CA GLU A 78 -6.00 -16.05 12.54
C GLU A 78 -5.01 -15.07 11.92
N PHE A 79 -4.49 -15.42 10.75
CA PHE A 79 -3.61 -14.53 10.00
C PHE A 79 -4.34 -13.91 8.82
N VAL A 80 -4.16 -12.60 8.63
CA VAL A 80 -4.68 -11.88 7.47
C VAL A 80 -3.55 -11.18 6.73
N THR A 81 -3.68 -11.11 5.42
CA THR A 81 -2.76 -10.33 4.58
C THR A 81 -3.28 -8.92 4.33
N ARG A 82 -2.38 -7.94 4.33
CA ARG A 82 -2.68 -6.54 4.04
C ARG A 82 -1.58 -5.93 3.17
N TRP A 83 -1.97 -5.13 2.19
CA TRP A 83 -1.05 -4.26 1.45
C TRP A 83 -0.87 -2.96 2.22
N VAL A 84 0.37 -2.59 2.47
CA VAL A 84 0.72 -1.39 3.24
C VAL A 84 1.87 -0.66 2.57
N ASN A 85 1.93 0.66 2.74
CA ASN A 85 3.08 1.44 2.28
C ASN A 85 4.31 1.10 3.15
N GLU A 86 5.47 1.05 2.51
CA GLU A 86 6.75 0.80 3.17
C GLU A 86 7.04 1.82 4.29
N SER A 87 6.63 3.08 4.10
CA SER A 87 6.75 4.15 5.11
C SER A 87 5.99 3.87 6.42
N LYS A 88 5.08 2.90 6.44
CA LYS A 88 4.36 2.47 7.65
C LYS A 88 5.00 1.23 8.30
N LEU A 89 6.12 0.75 7.80
CA LEU A 89 6.83 -0.41 8.32
C LEU A 89 8.11 0.03 9.02
N GLU A 90 8.29 -0.47 10.24
CA GLU A 90 9.55 -0.39 10.97
C GLU A 90 10.26 -1.74 10.87
N ILE A 91 11.52 -1.71 10.43
CA ILE A 91 12.37 -2.89 10.38
C ILE A 91 12.95 -3.12 11.78
N LEU A 92 12.77 -4.33 12.33
CA LEU A 92 13.22 -4.71 13.68
C LEU A 92 14.74 -4.89 13.81
N GLY A 93 15.54 -4.30 12.93
CA GLY A 93 16.98 -4.45 12.88
C GLY A 93 17.61 -3.46 11.91
N GLY A 94 18.08 -2.34 12.46
CA GLY A 94 18.73 -1.25 11.72
C GLY A 94 19.33 -0.20 12.65
N GLN A 95 19.88 -0.63 13.79
CA GLN A 95 20.91 0.15 14.48
C GLN A 95 22.20 -0.66 14.39
N LYS A 96 23.11 -0.21 13.54
CA LYS A 96 24.52 -0.41 13.74
C LYS A 96 25.21 0.94 13.61
#